data_AF-A0A931TL66-F1
#
_entry.id   AF-A0A931TL66-F1
#
_cell.length_a   1.000
_cell.length_b   1.000
_cell.length_c   1.000
_cell.angle_alpha   90.00
_cell.angle_beta   90.00
_cell.angle_gamma   90.00
#
_symmetry.space_group_name_H-M   'P 1'
#
loop_
_entity.id
_entity.type
_entity.pdbx_description
1 polymer ?
#
loop_
_entity_poly.entity_id
_entity_poly.type
_entity_poly.pdbx_seq_one_letter_code
_entity_poly.pdbx_strand_id
1 'polypeptide(L)' 'MFMAWFFWLFVLCGGAYMGGAALTMALTGAPSVVNLLNAVVYLGCAVAAVPRIRRLWRRRAAGGGHRR' A
#
# COMPACT_ATOMS: atom_id res chain seq x y z
N MET A 1 15.21 9.05 5.50
CA MET A 1 13.73 9.23 5.60
C MET A 1 13.02 9.16 4.25
N PHE A 2 13.60 9.70 3.17
CA PHE A 2 12.99 9.68 1.83
C PHE A 2 12.85 8.26 1.25
N MET A 3 13.91 7.45 1.31
CA MET A 3 13.95 6.05 0.82
C MET A 3 12.84 5.18 1.46
N ALA A 4 12.69 5.27 2.79
CA ALA A 4 11.67 4.52 3.52
C ALA A 4 10.24 4.94 3.13
N TRP A 5 10.02 6.22 2.86
CA TRP A 5 8.72 6.71 2.41
C TRP A 5 8.37 6.17 1.01
N PHE A 6 9.32 6.23 0.07
CA PHE A 6 9.18 5.67 -1.27
C PHE A 6 8.90 4.16 -1.25
N PHE A 7 9.61 3.41 -0.40
CA PHE A 7 9.41 1.97 -0.24
C PHE A 7 7.98 1.63 0.21
N TRP A 8 7.46 2.30 1.25
CA TRP A 8 6.09 2.03 1.72
C TRP A 8 5.04 2.45 0.69
N LEU A 9 5.29 3.52 -0.07
CA LEU A 9 4.41 3.95 -1.16
C LEU A 9 4.38 2.93 -2.29
N PHE A 10 5.54 2.38 -2.65
CA PHE A 10 5.64 1.30 -3.62
C PHE A 10 4.88 0.04 -3.15
N VAL A 11 5.02 -0.34 -1.88
CA VAL A 11 4.27 -1.46 -1.28
C VAL A 11 2.75 -1.19 -1.32
N LEU A 12 2.33 0.04 -1.06
CA LEU A 12 0.92 0.43 -1.08
C LEU A 12 0.34 0.42 -2.50
N CYS A 13 1.05 0.98 -3.48
CA CYS A 13 0.65 0.95 -4.88
C CYS A 13 0.68 -0.47 -5.46
N GLY A 14 1.74 -1.25 -5.19
CA GLY A 14 1.85 -2.63 -5.66
C GLY A 14 0.77 -3.53 -5.06
N GLY A 15 0.48 -3.35 -3.77
CA GLY A 15 -0.59 -4.08 -3.10
C GLY A 15 -1.99 -3.73 -3.63
N ALA A 16 -2.25 -2.44 -3.89
CA ALA A 16 -3.51 -1.99 -4.49
C ALA A 16 -3.68 -2.46 -5.94
N TYR A 17 -2.61 -2.45 -6.73
CA TYR A 17 -2.62 -2.91 -8.12
C TYR A 17 -2.91 -4.41 -8.21
N MET A 18 -2.22 -5.23 -7.42
CA MET A 18 -2.46 -6.69 -7.38
C MET A 18 -3.85 -7.02 -6.84
N GLY A 19 -4.31 -6.30 -5.81
CA GLY A 19 -5.67 -6.42 -5.30
C GLY A 19 -6.74 -6.07 -6.34
N GLY A 20 -6.52 -4.98 -7.10
CA GLY A 20 -7.39 -4.57 -8.21
C GLY A 20 -7.40 -5.57 -9.36
N ALA A 21 -6.24 -6.09 -9.75
CA ALA A 21 -6.13 -7.10 -10.80
C ALA A 21 -6.90 -8.39 -10.43
N ALA A 22 -6.81 -8.83 -9.18
CA ALA A 22 -7.59 -9.97 -8.71
C ALA A 22 -9.11 -9.69 -8.68
N LEU A 23 -9.53 -8.47 -8.34
CA LEU A 23 -10.93 -8.07 -8.43
C LEU A 23 -11.43 -8.10 -9.89
N THR A 24 -10.65 -7.59 -10.83
CA THR A 24 -10.98 -7.65 -12.27
C THR A 24 -11.12 -9.10 -12.74
N MET A 25 -10.21 -10.00 -12.32
CA MET A 25 -10.29 -11.43 -12.67
C MET A 25 -11.47 -12.15 -12.02
N ALA A 26 -11.86 -11.74 -10.81
CA ALA A 26 -13.08 -12.24 -10.17
C ALA A 26 -14.34 -11.79 -10.94
N LEU A 27 -14.36 -10.57 -11.46
CA LEU A 27 -15.47 -10.01 -12.23
C LEU A 27 -15.57 -10.58 -13.66
N THR A 28 -14.45 -10.99 -14.27
CA THR A 28 -14.42 -11.61 -15.61
C THR A 28 -14.60 -13.14 -15.59
N GLY A 29 -14.82 -13.74 -14.42
CA GLY A 29 -15.20 -15.15 -14.28
C GLY A 29 -14.04 -16.15 -14.31
N ALA A 30 -12.78 -15.69 -14.19
CA ALA A 30 -11.61 -16.56 -14.08
C ALA A 30 -10.82 -16.38 -12.75
N PRO A 31 -11.46 -16.42 -11.57
CA PRO A 31 -10.74 -16.36 -10.30
C PRO A 31 -10.02 -17.69 -10.03
N SER A 32 -8.70 -17.70 -10.12
CA SER A 32 -7.90 -18.79 -9.54
C SER A 32 -7.79 -18.57 -8.03
N VAL A 33 -7.95 -19.63 -7.23
CA VAL A 33 -7.80 -19.58 -5.76
C VAL A 33 -6.45 -18.98 -5.36
N VAL A 34 -5.42 -19.25 -6.16
CA VAL A 34 -4.07 -18.69 -6.01
C VAL A 34 -4.05 -17.17 -6.16
N ASN A 35 -4.76 -16.62 -7.15
CA ASN A 35 -4.84 -15.16 -7.34
C ASN A 35 -5.61 -14.49 -6.21
N LEU A 36 -6.66 -15.13 -5.70
CA LEU A 36 -7.43 -14.61 -4.59
C LEU A 36 -6.60 -14.55 -3.30
N LEU A 37 -5.85 -15.62 -3.00
CA LEU A 37 -4.91 -15.65 -1.87
C LEU A 37 -3.81 -14.60 -2.01
N ASN A 38 -3.21 -14.47 -3.21
CA ASN A 38 -2.22 -13.42 -3.46
C ASN A 38 -2.80 -12.02 -3.22
N ALA A 39 -4.02 -11.76 -3.71
CA ALA A 39 -4.68 -10.48 -3.51
C ALA A 39 -4.86 -10.15 -2.03
N VAL A 40 -5.27 -11.12 -1.20
CA VAL A 40 -5.42 -10.93 0.25
C VAL A 40 -4.08 -10.58 0.90
N VAL A 41 -3.00 -11.27 0.54
CA VAL A 41 -1.65 -11.00 1.07
C VAL A 41 -1.18 -9.59 0.66
N TYR A 42 -1.31 -9.25 -0.62
CA TYR A 42 -0.88 -7.95 -1.16
C TYR A 42 -1.72 -6.78 -0.63
N LEU A 43 -3.04 -6.94 -0.46
CA LEU A 43 -3.89 -5.97 0.23
C LEU A 43 -3.49 -5.82 1.70
N GLY A 44 -3.22 -6.93 2.40
CA GLY A 44 -2.74 -6.90 3.78
C GLY A 44 -1.45 -6.09 3.93
N CYS A 45 -0.50 -6.27 3.01
CA CYS A 45 0.72 -5.47 2.95
C CYS A 45 0.44 -3.98 2.70
N ALA A 46 -0.48 -3.64 1.79
CA ALA A 46 -0.88 -2.26 1.53
C ALA A 46 -1.54 -1.61 2.76
N VAL A 47 -2.44 -2.31 3.46
CA VAL A 47 -3.09 -1.82 4.69
C VAL A 47 -2.06 -1.59 5.80
N ALA A 48 -1.07 -2.49 5.94
CA ALA A 48 0.02 -2.33 6.91
C ALA A 48 0.97 -1.16 6.57
N ALA A 49 1.04 -0.75 5.29
CA ALA A 49 1.82 0.39 4.84
C ALA A 49 1.16 1.75 5.19
N VAL A 50 -0.17 1.84 5.14
CA VAL A 50 -0.95 3.07 5.40
C VAL A 50 -0.57 3.77 6.73
N PRO A 51 -0.58 3.11 7.91
CA PRO A 51 -0.27 3.79 9.17
C PRO A 51 1.21 4.21 9.27
N ARG A 52 2.12 3.54 8.55
CA ARG A 52 3.55 3.90 8.52
C ARG A 52 3.77 5.13 7.65
N ILE A 53 3.12 5.22 6.49
CA ILE A 53 3.13 6.42 5.63
C ILE A 53 2.51 7.61 6.37
N ARG A 54 1.36 7.41 7.02
CA ARG A 54 0.69 8.46 7.81
C ARG A 54 1.56 8.96 8.97
N ARG A 55 2.29 8.06 9.66
CA ARG A 55 3.27 8.46 10.68
C ARG A 55 4.42 9.28 10.10
N LEU A 56 4.97 8.89 8.95
CA LEU A 56 6.02 9.65 8.27
C LEU A 56 5.54 11.03 7.81
N TRP A 57 4.32 11.13 7.28
CA TRP A 57 3.69 12.41 6.92
C TRP A 57 3.51 13.33 8.12
N ARG A 58 2.98 12.81 9.23
CA ARG A 58 2.82 13.60 10.46
C ARG A 58 4.15 14.10 11.01
N ARG A 59 5.22 13.29 10.96
CA ARG A 59 6.57 13.74 11.36
C ARG A 59 7.10 14.84 10.45
N ARG A 60 6.80 14.80 9.15
CA ARG A 60 7.19 15.85 8.19
C ARG A 60 6.42 17.15 8.44
N ALA A 61 5.12 17.05 8.73
CA ALA A 61 4.28 18.21 9.07
C ALA A 61 4.66 18.84 10.42
N ALA A 62 4.98 18.04 11.43
CA ALA A 62 5.40 18.54 12.75
C ALA A 62 6.83 19.11 12.77
N GLY A 63 7.70 18.66 11.87
CA GLY A 63 9.07 19.18 11.72
C GLY A 63 9.20 20.47 10.91
N GLY A 64 8.11 20.97 10.33
CA GLY A 64 8.08 22.20 9.53
C GLY A 64 7.86 23.50 10.32
N GLY A 65 7.57 23.40 11.62
CA GLY A 65 7.18 24.55 12.47
C GLY A 65 8.25 25.05 13.44
N HIS A 66 9.51 24.61 13.33
CA HIS A 66 10.55 24.99 14.30
C HIS A 66 11.84 25.48 13.65
N ARG A 67 11.71 26.30 12.59
CA ARG A 67 12.77 27.20 12.11
C ARG A 67 12.14 28.42 11.45
N ARG A 68 11.77 29.40 12.27
CA ARG A 68 12.02 30.83 12.09
C ARG A 68 11.31 31.59 13.20
#